data_AF-A0A9D6L2R9-F1
#
_entry.id   AF-A0A9D6L2R9-F1
#
_cell.length_a   1.000
_cell.length_b   1.000
_cell.length_c   1.000
_cell.angle_alpha   90.00
_cell.angle_beta   90.00
_cell.angle_gamma   90.00
#
_symmetry.space_group_name_H-M   'P 1'
#
loop_
_entity.id
_entity.type
_entity.pdbx_description
1 polymer ?
#
loop_
_entity_poly.entity_id
_entity_poly.type
_entity_poly.pdbx_seq_one_letter_code
_entity_poly.pdbx_strand_id
1 'polypeptide(L)'
;MADPLFARKPMALLLSESAETGEHTLKRTLGPISLTALGIGAIIGAGIFVLSGLGTHYAGPGLMLSFVISGLGCAFAGLCYAEFAA
;
A
#
# COMPACT_ATOMS: atom_id res chain seq x y z
N MET A 1 -10.25 -6.07 33.30
CA MET A 1 -10.11 -4.70 32.76
C MET A 1 -8.81 -4.69 31.98
N ALA A 2 -8.83 -5.00 30.68
CA ALA A 2 -7.60 -5.19 29.91
C ALA A 2 -6.88 -3.85 29.71
N ASP A 3 -5.56 -3.83 29.88
CA ASP A 3 -4.70 -2.65 29.70
C ASP A 3 -4.94 -1.97 28.34
N PRO A 4 -5.16 -0.64 28.30
CA PRO A 4 -5.48 0.11 27.09
C PRO A 4 -4.33 0.15 26.06
N LEU A 5 -3.12 -0.26 26.44
CA LEU A 5 -1.93 -0.21 25.59
C LEU A 5 -1.89 -1.31 24.50
N PHE A 6 -2.56 -2.44 24.70
CA PHE A 6 -2.57 -3.57 23.76
C PHE A 6 -3.97 -3.96 23.27
N ALA A 7 -4.95 -3.06 23.43
CA ALA A 7 -6.28 -3.27 22.90
C ALA A 7 -6.24 -3.39 21.37
N ARG A 8 -6.77 -4.48 20.82
CA ARG A 8 -6.87 -4.73 19.37
C ARG A 8 -8.31 -4.59 18.92
N LYS A 9 -8.56 -3.96 17.76
CA LYS A 9 -9.90 -3.93 17.17
C LYS A 9 -10.25 -5.35 16.68
N PRO A 10 -11.37 -5.94 17.12
CA PRO A 10 -11.72 -7.30 16.73
C PRO A 10 -12.08 -7.37 15.25
N MET A 11 -11.57 -8.40 14.55
CA MET A 11 -11.82 -8.59 13.12
C MET A 11 -13.31 -8.69 12.80
N ALA A 12 -14.10 -9.37 13.63
CA ALA A 12 -15.54 -9.50 13.44
C ALA A 12 -16.26 -8.13 13.30
N LEU A 13 -15.80 -7.12 14.05
CA LEU A 13 -16.35 -5.77 14.00
C LEU A 13 -15.97 -5.06 12.68
N LEU A 14 -14.72 -5.22 12.23
CA LEU A 14 -14.27 -4.69 10.93
C LEU A 14 -15.04 -5.31 9.77
N LEU A 15 -15.26 -6.62 9.80
CA LEU A 15 -16.06 -7.29 8.77
C LEU A 15 -17.51 -6.80 8.78
N SER A 16 -18.12 -6.62 9.97
CA SER A 16 -19.49 -6.10 10.05
C SER A 16 -19.60 -4.67 9.52
N GLU A 17 -18.67 -3.76 9.86
CA GLU A 17 -18.63 -2.39 9.32
C GLU A 17 -18.46 -2.41 7.79
N SER A 18 -17.59 -3.29 7.26
CA SER A 18 -17.33 -3.39 5.82
C SER A 18 -18.46 -4.04 5.00
N ALA A 19 -19.38 -4.74 5.68
CA ALA A 19 -20.51 -5.44 5.09
C ALA A 19 -21.85 -4.68 5.22
N GLU A 20 -21.85 -3.52 5.91
CA GLU A 20 -23.03 -2.67 5.96
C GLU A 20 -23.49 -2.32 4.54
N THR A 21 -24.80 -2.37 4.34
CA THR A 21 -25.48 -2.10 3.06
C THR A 21 -26.63 -1.13 3.33
N GLY A 22 -26.66 0.00 2.63
CA GLY A 22 -27.60 1.11 2.88
C GLY A 22 -27.22 2.40 2.15
N GLU A 23 -27.92 3.51 2.45
CA GLU A 23 -27.73 4.79 1.76
C GLU A 23 -26.32 5.41 1.92
N HIS A 24 -25.55 4.97 2.92
CA HIS A 24 -24.18 5.43 3.17
C HIS A 24 -23.09 4.48 2.63
N THR A 25 -23.44 3.54 1.75
CA THR A 25 -22.54 2.45 1.34
C THR A 25 -22.16 2.55 -0.15
N LEU A 26 -20.91 2.20 -0.47
CA LEU A 26 -20.38 2.29 -1.83
C LEU A 26 -20.69 1.02 -2.63
N LYS A 27 -21.10 1.19 -3.89
CA LYS A 27 -21.27 0.07 -4.82
C LYS A 27 -19.91 -0.53 -5.18
N ARG A 28 -19.75 -1.84 -5.03
CA ARG A 28 -18.55 -2.59 -5.47
C ARG A 28 -18.49 -2.63 -7.01
N THR A 29 -17.72 -1.73 -7.60
CA THR A 29 -17.56 -1.61 -9.07
C THR A 29 -16.13 -1.81 -9.57
N LEU A 30 -15.13 -1.77 -8.66
CA LEU A 30 -13.73 -1.95 -9.02
C LEU A 30 -13.39 -3.43 -9.19
N GLY A 31 -12.93 -3.78 -10.39
CA GLY A 31 -12.36 -5.09 -10.69
C GLY A 31 -10.83 -5.11 -10.53
N PRO A 32 -10.17 -6.26 -10.79
CA PRO A 32 -8.73 -6.43 -10.60
C PRO A 32 -7.90 -5.41 -11.39
N ILE A 33 -8.25 -5.15 -12.65
CA ILE A 33 -7.53 -4.19 -13.50
C ILE A 33 -7.67 -2.77 -12.98
N SER A 34 -8.87 -2.38 -12.55
CA SER A 34 -9.12 -1.06 -11.97
C SER A 34 -8.37 -0.86 -10.66
N LEU A 35 -8.27 -1.90 -9.83
CA LEU A 35 -7.49 -1.89 -8.58
C LEU A 35 -5.99 -1.80 -8.84
N THR A 36 -5.47 -2.53 -9.84
CA THR A 36 -4.06 -2.41 -10.25
C THR A 36 -3.75 -1.01 -10.77
N ALA A 37 -4.64 -0.44 -11.59
CA ALA A 37 -4.49 0.93 -12.09
C ALA A 37 -4.52 1.96 -10.95
N LEU A 38 -5.40 1.78 -9.96
CA LEU A 38 -5.44 2.60 -8.75
C LEU A 38 -4.11 2.52 -7.99
N GLY A 39 -3.54 1.32 -7.82
CA GLY A 39 -2.26 1.12 -7.17
C GLY A 39 -1.10 1.81 -7.91
N ILE A 40 -1.02 1.65 -9.24
CA ILE A 40 0.01 2.33 -10.05
C ILE A 40 -0.11 3.85 -9.91
N GLY A 41 -1.33 4.38 -9.99
CA GLY A 41 -1.58 5.82 -9.83
C GLY A 41 -1.23 6.35 -8.44
N ALA A 42 -1.36 5.53 -7.40
CA ALA A 42 -0.98 5.90 -6.04
C ALA A 42 0.55 5.85 -5.80
N ILE A 43 1.27 4.95 -6.49
CA ILE A 43 2.71 4.75 -6.31
C ILE A 43 3.54 5.72 -7.16
N ILE A 44 3.15 5.95 -8.42
CA ILE A 44 3.91 6.80 -9.34
C ILE A 44 3.54 8.26 -9.12
N GLY A 45 4.45 9.03 -8.53
CA GLY A 45 4.25 10.46 -8.25
C GLY A 45 5.55 11.27 -8.24
N ALA A 46 5.52 12.41 -7.55
CA ALA A 46 6.65 13.35 -7.49
C ALA A 46 7.97 12.71 -7.03
N GLY A 47 7.89 11.62 -6.24
CA GLY A 47 9.06 10.86 -5.78
C GLY A 47 9.98 10.45 -6.93
N ILE A 48 9.51 9.69 -7.92
CA ILE A 48 10.41 9.20 -8.98
C ILE A 48 10.94 10.33 -9.87
N PHE A 49 10.13 11.37 -10.10
CA PHE A 49 10.51 12.51 -10.95
C PHE A 49 11.52 13.45 -10.31
N VAL A 50 11.49 13.62 -8.98
CA VAL A 50 12.38 14.56 -8.26
C VAL A 50 13.52 13.83 -7.53
N LEU A 51 13.22 12.76 -6.78
CA LEU A 51 14.24 12.04 -6.01
C LEU A 51 15.23 11.29 -6.90
N SER A 52 14.86 10.90 -8.12
CA SER A 52 15.85 10.29 -9.02
C SER A 52 16.97 11.28 -9.36
N GLY A 53 16.62 12.54 -9.68
CA GLY A 53 17.60 13.60 -9.93
C GLY A 53 18.52 13.85 -8.73
N LEU A 54 17.94 14.03 -7.55
CA LEU A 54 18.72 14.20 -6.31
C LEU A 54 19.53 12.93 -5.97
N GLY A 55 18.97 11.75 -6.22
CA GLY A 55 19.57 10.45 -5.97
C GLY A 55 20.83 10.21 -6.79
N THR A 56 20.94 10.78 -7.99
CA THR A 56 22.18 10.70 -8.78
C THR A 56 23.36 11.41 -8.09
N HIS A 57 23.12 12.46 -7.29
CA HIS A 57 24.20 13.09 -6.52
C HIS A 57 24.72 12.21 -5.38
N TYR A 58 23.89 11.30 -4.84
CA TYR A 58 24.29 10.40 -3.76
C TYR A 58 24.84 9.06 -4.26
N ALA A 59 24.15 8.43 -5.21
CA ALA A 59 24.48 7.09 -5.69
C ALA A 59 25.17 7.06 -7.06
N GLY A 60 25.18 8.19 -7.79
CA GLY A 60 25.78 8.29 -9.12
C GLY A 60 25.23 7.24 -10.09
N PRO A 61 26.09 6.58 -10.90
CA PRO A 61 25.66 5.52 -11.82
C PRO A 61 25.09 4.27 -11.09
N GLY A 62 25.34 4.13 -9.79
CA GLY A 62 24.80 3.06 -8.95
C GLY A 62 23.33 3.25 -8.54
N LEU A 63 22.69 4.37 -8.88
CA LEU A 63 21.31 4.67 -8.52
C LEU A 63 20.33 3.55 -8.94
N MET A 64 20.55 2.92 -10.10
CA MET A 64 19.75 1.80 -10.57
C MET A 64 19.82 0.60 -9.61
N LEU A 65 21.01 0.27 -9.09
CA LEU A 65 21.18 -0.81 -8.12
C LEU A 65 20.47 -0.50 -6.80
N SER A 66 20.52 0.76 -6.35
CA SER A 66 19.78 1.21 -5.16
C SER A 66 18.27 1.05 -5.33
N PHE A 67 17.73 1.35 -6.53
CA PHE A 67 16.32 1.13 -6.84
C PHE A 67 15.95 -0.36 -6.86
N VAL A 68 16.82 -1.23 -7.37
CA VAL A 68 16.57 -2.69 -7.37
C VAL A 68 16.48 -3.23 -5.94
N ILE A 69 17.42 -2.87 -5.06
CA ILE A 69 17.43 -3.31 -3.66
C ILE A 69 16.19 -2.77 -2.91
N SER A 70 15.87 -1.49 -3.10
CA SER A 70 14.67 -0.88 -2.52
C SER A 70 13.39 -1.56 -3.03
N GLY A 71 13.31 -1.83 -4.34
CA GLY A 71 12.20 -2.53 -4.97
C GLY A 71 11.98 -3.94 -4.41
N LEU A 72 13.06 -4.66 -4.10
CA LEU A 72 12.97 -5.98 -3.46
C LEU A 72 12.38 -5.87 -2.04
N GLY A 73 12.80 -4.87 -1.25
CA GLY A 73 12.20 -4.59 0.06
C GLY A 73 10.71 -4.26 -0.04
N CYS A 74 10.34 -3.40 -1.00
CA CYS A 74 8.95 -3.07 -1.28
C CYS A 74 8.13 -4.29 -1.72
N ALA A 75 8.72 -5.22 -2.48
CA ALA A 75 8.05 -6.44 -2.91
C ALA A 75 7.70 -7.35 -1.72
N PHE A 76 8.63 -7.54 -0.78
CA PHE A 76 8.34 -8.31 0.44
C PHE A 76 7.25 -7.66 1.30
N ALA A 77 7.32 -6.34 1.49
CA ALA A 77 6.26 -5.62 2.18
C ALA A 77 4.91 -5.74 1.46
N GLY A 78 4.92 -5.65 0.12
CA GLY A 78 3.74 -5.82 -0.73
C GLY A 78 3.09 -7.20 -0.58
N LEU A 79 3.89 -8.27 -0.45
CA LEU A 79 3.37 -9.62 -0.18
C LEU A 79 2.69 -9.74 1.18
N CYS A 80 3.26 -9.14 2.23
CA CYS A 80 2.63 -9.10 3.55
C CYS A 80 1.29 -8.34 3.51
N TYR A 81 1.22 -7.22 2.79
CA TYR A 81 -0.04 -6.49 2.60
C TYR A 81 -1.05 -7.28 1.75
N ALA A 82 -0.59 -8.04 0.76
CA ALA A 82 -1.45 -8.89 -0.04
C ALA A 82 -2.09 -10.00 0.81
N GLU A 83 -1.33 -10.62 1.73
CA GLU A 83 -1.88 -11.61 2.67
C GLU A 83 -2.88 -10.99 3.65
N PHE A 84 -2.64 -9.76 4.12
CA PHE A 84 -3.58 -9.06 4.99
C PHE A 84 -4.88 -8.62 4.29
N ALA A 85 -4.81 -8.36 2.97
CA ALA A 85 -5.95 -7.91 2.17
C ALA A 85 -6.75 -9.05 1.51
N ALA A 86 -6.19 -10.27 1.47
CA ALA A 86 -6.84 -11.47 0.95
C ALA A 86 -7.92 -11.97 1.93
#